data_AF-A0A953DJH3-F1
#
_entry.id   AF-A0A953DJH3-F1
#
_cell.length_a   1.000
_cell.length_b   1.000
_cell.length_c   1.000
_cell.angle_alpha   90.00
_cell.angle_beta   90.00
_cell.angle_gamma   90.00
#
_symmetry.space_group_name_H-M   'P 1'
#
loop_
_entity.id
_entity.type
_entity.pdbx_description
1 polymer ?
#
loop_
_entity_poly.entity_id
_entity_poly.type
_entity_poly.pdbx_seq_one_letter_code
_entity_poly.pdbx_strand_id
1 'polypeptide(L)'
;DMERAFPGPDSPKQDPSRGADDPLYLQEHSERSARIVGDFLREHQAPANLIEEVMALIRVHEIGGWPEADWVQAADSLSFLEVNVQPFLDMMSSTRAGWTPEAVHAKFSWMYSRIRLPEARQLATPLYQHALEKLRLQAERLKLPGGPRPSLQAQGQE
;
A
#
# COMPACT_ATOMS: atom_id res chain seq x y z
N ASP A 1 -5.88 5.55 1.97
CA ASP A 1 -4.67 6.00 1.25
C ASP A 1 -5.02 6.99 0.12
N MET A 2 -4.68 8.28 0.26
CA MET A 2 -4.87 9.29 -0.80
C MET A 2 -3.54 9.83 -1.35
N GLU A 3 -2.48 9.83 -0.54
CA GLU A 3 -1.23 10.51 -0.89
C GLU A 3 -0.63 9.99 -2.21
N ARG A 4 -0.74 8.68 -2.49
CA ARG A 4 -0.17 8.06 -3.70
C ARG A 4 -0.80 8.58 -4.98
N ALA A 5 -2.03 9.08 -4.92
CA ALA A 5 -2.71 9.67 -6.07
C ALA A 5 -2.21 11.09 -6.39
N PHE A 6 -1.49 11.72 -5.46
CA PHE A 6 -0.99 13.09 -5.56
C PHE A 6 0.53 13.13 -5.34
N PRO A 7 1.35 12.71 -6.32
CA PRO A 7 2.80 12.72 -6.18
C PRO A 7 3.33 14.16 -6.03
N GLY A 8 4.32 14.36 -5.16
CA GLY A 8 4.90 15.66 -4.87
C GLY A 8 6.29 15.58 -4.22
N PRO A 9 6.96 16.71 -4.01
CA PRO A 9 8.28 16.75 -3.38
C PRO A 9 8.27 16.23 -1.93
N ASP A 10 7.11 16.25 -1.27
CA ASP A 10 6.89 15.75 0.08
C ASP A 10 6.34 14.31 0.11
N SER A 11 6.26 13.62 -1.04
CA SER A 11 5.80 12.22 -1.08
C SER A 11 6.76 11.32 -0.29
N PRO A 12 6.26 10.58 0.71
CA PRO A 12 7.09 9.66 1.48
C PRO A 12 7.56 8.52 0.59
N LYS A 13 8.81 8.10 0.79
CA LYS A 13 9.41 7.01 0.04
C LYS A 13 9.46 5.77 0.91
N GLN A 14 8.78 4.72 0.46
CA GLN A 14 8.85 3.43 1.14
C GLN A 14 10.21 2.80 0.87
N ASP A 15 10.91 2.41 1.94
CA ASP A 15 12.15 1.65 1.86
C ASP A 15 11.87 0.18 2.23
N PRO A 16 11.87 -0.75 1.26
CA PRO A 16 11.61 -2.16 1.51
C PRO A 16 12.57 -2.80 2.53
N SER A 17 13.77 -2.25 2.70
CA SER A 17 14.75 -2.76 3.67
C SER A 17 14.37 -2.48 5.12
N ARG A 18 13.46 -1.52 5.35
CA ARG A 18 12.97 -1.13 6.68
C ARG A 18 11.73 -1.90 7.12
N GLY A 19 11.26 -2.84 6.29
CA GLY A 19 10.11 -3.70 6.57
C GLY A 19 8.81 -3.17 5.97
N ALA A 20 7.80 -4.05 5.95
CA ALA A 20 6.48 -3.75 5.42
C ALA A 20 5.69 -2.73 6.27
N ASP A 21 6.08 -2.60 7.54
CA ASP A 21 5.43 -1.88 8.62
C ASP A 21 6.29 -0.74 9.18
N ASP A 22 7.24 -0.20 8.39
CA ASP A 22 8.11 0.91 8.81
C ASP A 22 7.30 2.07 9.40
N PRO A 23 7.36 2.31 10.73
CA PRO A 23 6.46 3.24 11.39
C PRO A 23 6.67 4.69 10.94
N LEU A 24 7.88 5.05 10.52
CA LEU A 24 8.15 6.40 10.01
C LEU A 24 7.43 6.61 8.67
N TYR A 25 7.56 5.64 7.76
CA TYR A 25 6.87 5.69 6.48
C TYR A 25 5.34 5.73 6.66
N LEU A 26 4.79 4.85 7.49
CA LEU A 26 3.33 4.78 7.72
C LEU A 26 2.78 6.09 8.30
N GLN A 27 3.52 6.71 9.22
CA GLN A 27 3.14 7.98 9.82
C GLN A 27 3.16 9.11 8.77
N GLU A 28 4.26 9.27 8.04
CA GLU A 28 4.38 10.30 7.00
C GLU A 28 3.30 10.14 5.93
N HIS A 29 3.07 8.90 5.49
CA HIS A 29 2.05 8.51 4.53
C HIS A 29 0.62 8.85 5.00
N SER A 30 0.28 8.49 6.23
CA SER A 30 -1.06 8.73 6.78
C SER A 30 -1.30 10.21 7.06
N GLU A 31 -0.30 10.92 7.60
CA GLU A 31 -0.41 12.37 7.83
C GLU A 31 -0.54 13.14 6.52
N ARG A 32 0.21 12.75 5.49
CA ARG A 32 0.09 13.38 4.16
C ARG A 32 -1.28 13.14 3.54
N SER A 33 -1.79 11.92 3.60
CA SER A 33 -3.14 11.59 3.15
C SER A 33 -4.21 12.42 3.90
N ALA A 34 -4.06 12.55 5.22
CA ALA A 34 -5.00 13.32 6.04
C ALA A 34 -4.97 14.82 5.69
N ARG A 35 -3.79 15.40 5.42
CA ARG A 35 -3.68 16.79 4.95
C ARG A 35 -4.41 16.99 3.62
N ILE A 36 -4.12 16.17 2.62
CA ILE A 36 -4.72 16.28 1.28
C ILE A 36 -6.26 16.20 1.35
N VAL A 37 -6.78 15.20 2.05
CA VAL A 37 -8.24 15.03 2.18
C VAL A 37 -8.85 16.14 3.04
N GLY A 38 -8.17 16.56 4.11
CA GLY A 38 -8.62 17.67 4.95
C GLY A 38 -8.74 18.97 4.17
N ASP A 39 -7.75 19.30 3.34
CA ASP A 39 -7.76 20.50 2.50
C ASP A 39 -8.88 20.45 1.47
N PHE A 40 -9.05 19.32 0.78
CA PHE A 40 -10.17 19.09 -0.13
C PHE A 40 -11.54 19.30 0.56
N LEU A 41 -11.74 18.75 1.76
CA LEU A 41 -13.00 18.91 2.48
C LEU A 41 -13.24 20.36 2.93
N ARG A 42 -12.19 21.09 3.32
CA ARG A 42 -12.28 22.52 3.65
C ARG A 42 -12.66 23.35 2.43
N GLU A 43 -12.06 23.08 1.27
CA GLU A 43 -12.40 23.74 0.00
C GLU A 43 -13.87 23.55 -0.37
N HIS A 44 -14.42 22.38 -0.04
CA HIS A 44 -15.84 22.05 -0.23
C HIS A 44 -16.75 22.46 0.94
N GLN A 45 -16.26 23.27 1.88
CA GLN A 45 -17.03 23.82 3.01
C GLN A 45 -17.70 22.74 3.88
N ALA A 46 -17.07 21.57 4.02
CA ALA A 46 -17.56 20.53 4.90
C ALA A 46 -17.57 20.99 6.38
N PRO A 47 -18.46 20.47 7.23
CA PRO A 47 -18.48 20.79 8.65
C PRO A 47 -17.16 20.45 9.35
N ALA A 48 -16.68 21.32 10.23
CA ALA A 48 -15.38 21.15 10.89
C ALA A 48 -15.26 19.83 11.67
N ASN A 49 -16.33 19.39 12.35
CA ASN A 49 -16.32 18.12 13.07
C ASN A 49 -16.16 16.92 12.14
N LEU A 50 -16.80 16.94 10.95
CA LEU A 50 -16.64 15.88 9.95
C LEU A 50 -15.20 15.83 9.42
N ILE A 51 -14.59 16.99 9.18
CA ILE A 51 -13.20 17.07 8.71
C ILE A 51 -12.27 16.43 9.74
N GLU A 52 -12.41 16.80 11.02
CA GLU A 52 -11.57 16.23 12.08
C GLU A 52 -11.77 14.73 12.25
N GLU A 53 -13.01 14.23 12.18
CA GLU A 53 -13.31 12.79 12.25
C GLU A 53 -12.69 12.02 11.09
N VAL A 54 -12.83 12.51 9.85
CA VAL A 54 -12.25 11.88 8.66
C VAL A 54 -10.72 11.89 8.74
N MET A 55 -10.12 13.02 9.10
CA MET A 55 -8.67 13.13 9.25
C MET A 55 -8.14 12.19 10.36
N ALA A 56 -8.86 12.05 11.48
CA ALA A 56 -8.49 11.12 12.54
C ALA A 56 -8.47 9.67 12.04
N LEU A 57 -9.49 9.24 11.29
CA LEU A 57 -9.55 7.90 10.70
C LEU A 57 -8.40 7.67 9.70
N ILE A 58 -8.13 8.64 8.82
CA ILE A 58 -7.03 8.55 7.85
C ILE A 58 -5.68 8.43 8.55
N ARG A 59 -5.42 9.16 9.64
CA ARG A 59 -4.13 9.09 10.34
C ARG A 59 -3.79 7.71 10.88
N VAL A 60 -4.79 6.87 11.11
CA VAL A 60 -4.60 5.52 11.68
C VAL A 60 -5.03 4.39 10.74
N HIS A 61 -5.38 4.68 9.49
CA HIS A 61 -5.91 3.66 8.58
C HIS A 61 -4.94 2.49 8.34
N GLU A 62 -3.64 2.68 8.58
CA GLU A 62 -2.63 1.62 8.48
C GLU A 62 -2.64 0.67 9.69
N ILE A 63 -3.10 1.11 10.87
CA ILE A 63 -2.91 0.44 12.17
C ILE A 63 -4.21 0.14 12.95
N GLY A 64 -5.30 0.87 12.66
CA GLY A 64 -6.55 0.81 13.42
C GLY A 64 -6.40 1.40 14.83
N GLY A 65 -7.22 0.92 15.77
CA GLY A 65 -7.07 1.23 17.20
C GLY A 65 -8.37 1.50 17.96
N TRP A 66 -9.46 1.76 17.25
CA TRP A 66 -10.80 1.91 17.81
C TRP A 66 -11.84 1.42 16.78
N PRO A 67 -13.10 1.18 17.16
CA PRO A 67 -14.05 0.43 16.33
C PRO A 67 -14.16 0.94 14.88
N GLU A 68 -14.32 2.24 14.67
CA GLU A 68 -14.44 2.84 13.35
C GLU A 68 -13.12 2.78 12.57
N ALA A 69 -11.97 3.01 13.23
CA ALA A 69 -10.66 2.90 12.60
C ALA A 69 -10.32 1.47 12.18
N ASP A 70 -10.75 0.48 12.96
CA ASP A 70 -10.53 -0.94 12.62
C ASP A 70 -11.30 -1.33 11.35
N TRP A 71 -12.49 -0.76 11.14
CA TRP A 71 -13.22 -0.91 9.88
C TRP A 71 -12.51 -0.28 8.69
N VAL A 72 -12.02 0.96 8.84
CA VAL A 72 -11.28 1.65 7.77
C VAL A 72 -9.99 0.91 7.44
N GLN A 73 -9.24 0.45 8.45
CA GLN A 73 -8.03 -0.34 8.28
C GLN A 73 -8.30 -1.66 7.56
N ALA A 74 -9.37 -2.35 7.93
CA ALA A 74 -9.76 -3.59 7.28
C ALA A 74 -10.13 -3.36 5.80
N ALA A 75 -10.90 -2.30 5.51
CA ALA A 75 -11.27 -1.92 4.15
C ALA A 75 -10.05 -1.58 3.28
N ASP A 76 -9.10 -0.81 3.82
CA ASP A 76 -7.84 -0.49 3.14
C ASP A 76 -7.04 -1.76 2.80
N SER A 77 -7.01 -2.71 3.73
CA SER A 77 -6.30 -3.98 3.54
C SER A 77 -6.95 -4.88 2.50
N LEU A 78 -8.28 -4.95 2.49
CA LEU A 78 -9.03 -5.67 1.46
C LEU A 78 -8.80 -5.05 0.09
N SER A 79 -8.92 -3.73 -0.02
CA SER A 79 -8.70 -3.00 -1.27
C SER A 79 -7.30 -3.24 -1.80
N PHE A 80 -6.26 -3.13 -0.95
CA PHE A 80 -4.89 -3.41 -1.36
C PHE A 80 -4.71 -4.83 -1.92
N LEU A 81 -5.23 -5.85 -1.22
CA LEU A 81 -5.10 -7.24 -1.64
C LEU A 81 -5.86 -7.52 -2.95
N GLU A 82 -6.89 -6.72 -3.26
CA GLU A 82 -7.62 -6.79 -4.52
C GLU A 82 -6.89 -6.05 -5.66
N VAL A 83 -6.40 -4.83 -5.43
CA VAL A 83 -5.99 -3.93 -6.51
C VAL A 83 -4.47 -3.71 -6.61
N ASN A 84 -3.74 -3.79 -5.49
CA ASN A 84 -2.31 -3.44 -5.44
C ASN A 84 -1.36 -4.64 -5.57
N VAL A 85 -1.87 -5.87 -5.58
CA VAL A 85 -1.03 -7.07 -5.72
C VAL A 85 -0.17 -7.02 -7.00
N GLN A 86 -0.77 -6.76 -8.16
CA GLN A 86 -0.03 -6.77 -9.43
C GLN A 86 1.06 -5.69 -9.49
N PRO A 87 0.80 -4.42 -9.14
CA PRO A 87 1.85 -3.40 -9.04
C PRO A 87 3.07 -3.83 -8.20
N PHE A 88 2.85 -4.50 -7.06
CA PHE A 88 3.97 -4.97 -6.21
C PHE A 88 4.75 -6.11 -6.86
N LEU A 89 4.08 -7.01 -7.59
CA LEU A 89 4.76 -8.06 -8.36
C LEU A 89 5.58 -7.50 -9.52
N ASP A 90 5.09 -6.43 -10.17
CA ASP A 90 5.79 -5.79 -11.28
C ASP A 90 7.07 -5.09 -10.78
N MET A 91 7.03 -4.48 -9.60
CA MET A 91 8.19 -3.85 -8.96
C MET A 91 9.35 -4.82 -8.71
N MET A 92 9.07 -6.12 -8.50
CA MET A 92 10.13 -7.14 -8.35
C MET A 92 11.00 -7.31 -9.59
N SER A 93 10.46 -6.96 -10.77
CA SER A 93 11.20 -7.06 -12.03
C SER A 93 12.20 -5.90 -12.22
N SER A 94 12.12 -4.87 -11.36
CA SER A 94 12.99 -3.70 -11.38
C SER A 94 14.02 -3.79 -10.25
N THR A 95 15.28 -4.03 -10.61
CA THR A 95 16.40 -4.08 -9.64
C THR A 95 16.65 -2.76 -8.91
N ARG A 96 16.09 -1.65 -9.42
CA ARG A 96 16.21 -0.33 -8.78
C ARG A 96 15.21 -0.11 -7.64
N ALA A 97 14.14 -0.90 -7.59
CA ALA A 97 13.04 -0.66 -6.66
C ALA A 97 13.23 -1.33 -5.29
N GLY A 98 14.20 -2.24 -5.15
CA GLY A 98 14.51 -2.91 -3.88
C GLY A 98 13.46 -3.94 -3.41
N TRP A 99 12.41 -4.19 -4.20
CA TRP A 99 11.35 -5.14 -3.89
C TRP A 99 11.75 -6.57 -4.25
N THR A 100 12.25 -7.32 -3.28
CA THR A 100 12.52 -8.77 -3.45
C THR A 100 11.22 -9.59 -3.29
N PRO A 101 11.19 -10.87 -3.73
CA PRO A 101 10.06 -11.74 -3.43
C PRO A 101 9.71 -11.79 -1.93
N GLU A 102 10.72 -11.79 -1.07
CA GLU A 102 10.58 -11.82 0.39
C GLU A 102 9.96 -10.51 0.91
N ALA A 103 10.39 -9.36 0.39
CA ALA A 103 9.82 -8.06 0.77
C ALA A 103 8.35 -7.94 0.33
N VAL A 104 8.01 -8.42 -0.88
CA VAL A 104 6.61 -8.44 -1.36
C VAL A 104 5.76 -9.41 -0.55
N HIS A 105 6.29 -10.60 -0.24
CA HIS A 105 5.62 -11.54 0.66
C HIS A 105 5.34 -10.88 2.01
N ALA A 106 6.34 -10.26 2.63
CA ALA A 106 6.20 -9.56 3.91
C ALA A 106 5.13 -8.47 3.84
N LYS A 107 5.07 -7.70 2.75
CA LYS A 107 4.00 -6.71 2.56
C LYS A 107 2.63 -7.36 2.50
N PHE A 108 2.43 -8.39 1.69
CA PHE A 108 1.13 -9.07 1.57
C PHE A 108 0.71 -9.69 2.92
N SER A 109 1.64 -10.34 3.61
CA SER A 109 1.41 -10.91 4.94
C SER A 109 1.03 -9.84 5.96
N TRP A 110 1.69 -8.68 5.94
CA TRP A 110 1.37 -7.57 6.83
C TRP A 110 -0.03 -7.01 6.59
N MET A 111 -0.40 -6.79 5.32
CA MET A 111 -1.75 -6.32 4.95
C MET A 111 -2.85 -7.26 5.44
N TYR A 112 -2.63 -8.57 5.36
CA TYR A 112 -3.56 -9.55 5.90
C TYR A 112 -3.55 -9.59 7.44
N SER A 113 -2.35 -9.64 8.05
CA SER A 113 -2.20 -9.90 9.49
C SER A 113 -2.62 -8.73 10.38
N ARG A 114 -2.67 -7.51 9.85
CA ARG A 114 -3.12 -6.32 10.58
C ARG A 114 -4.65 -6.22 10.73
N ILE A 115 -5.45 -6.94 9.93
CA ILE A 115 -6.92 -6.91 9.99
C ILE A 115 -7.44 -7.44 11.33
N ARG A 116 -7.99 -6.59 12.19
CA ARG A 116 -8.45 -7.02 13.52
C ARG A 116 -9.84 -7.67 13.52
N LEU A 117 -10.66 -7.32 12.55
CA LEU A 117 -12.06 -7.76 12.47
C LEU A 117 -12.17 -9.17 11.89
N PRO A 118 -12.76 -10.15 12.61
CA PRO A 118 -12.87 -11.53 12.14
C PRO A 118 -13.60 -11.66 10.80
N GLU A 119 -14.69 -10.90 10.60
CA GLU A 119 -15.51 -10.95 9.39
C GLU A 119 -14.73 -10.42 8.17
N ALA A 120 -13.99 -9.32 8.35
CA ALA A 120 -13.14 -8.79 7.29
C ALA A 120 -11.97 -9.73 6.98
N ARG A 121 -11.43 -10.43 7.99
CA ARG A 121 -10.36 -11.43 7.77
C ARG A 121 -10.85 -12.63 6.96
N GLN A 122 -12.10 -13.05 7.13
CA GLN A 122 -12.70 -14.07 6.28
C GLN A 122 -12.74 -13.63 4.81
N LEU A 123 -13.11 -12.37 4.54
CA LEU A 123 -13.11 -11.80 3.19
C LEU A 123 -11.70 -11.65 2.61
N ALA A 124 -10.72 -11.29 3.43
CA ALA A 124 -9.34 -11.09 3.01
C ALA A 124 -8.60 -12.40 2.72
N THR A 125 -9.01 -13.50 3.34
CA THR A 125 -8.36 -14.81 3.22
C THR A 125 -8.19 -15.27 1.76
N PRO A 126 -9.25 -15.35 0.93
CA PRO A 126 -9.10 -15.75 -0.47
C PRO A 126 -8.23 -14.77 -1.29
N LEU A 127 -8.33 -13.46 -1.02
CA LEU A 127 -7.51 -12.45 -1.70
C LEU A 127 -6.02 -12.62 -1.37
N TYR A 128 -5.71 -12.85 -0.08
CA TYR A 128 -4.35 -13.08 0.38
C TYR A 128 -3.75 -14.38 -0.20
N GLN A 129 -4.51 -15.47 -0.20
CA GLN A 129 -4.08 -16.74 -0.81
C GLN A 129 -3.77 -16.56 -2.30
N HIS A 130 -4.63 -15.85 -3.03
CA HIS A 130 -4.41 -15.54 -4.44
C HIS A 130 -3.17 -14.67 -4.66
N ALA A 131 -2.93 -13.69 -3.78
CA ALA A 131 -1.75 -12.85 -3.83
C ALA A 131 -0.45 -13.66 -3.65
N LEU A 132 -0.44 -14.61 -2.71
CA LEU A 132 0.70 -15.50 -2.49
C LEU A 132 0.96 -16.44 -3.68
N GLU A 133 -0.09 -16.98 -4.29
CA GLU A 133 0.05 -17.83 -5.46
C GLU A 133 0.61 -17.06 -6.67
N LYS A 134 0.11 -15.84 -6.91
CA LYS A 134 0.67 -14.96 -7.94
C LYS A 134 2.14 -14.63 -7.68
N LEU A 135 2.50 -14.36 -6.42
CA LEU A 135 3.88 -14.12 -6.03
C LEU A 135 4.78 -15.32 -6.32
N ARG A 136 4.34 -16.53 -5.96
CA ARG A 136 5.07 -17.78 -6.24
C ARG A 136 5.34 -17.93 -7.74
N LEU A 137 4.30 -17.81 -8.57
CA LEU A 137 4.41 -17.93 -10.02
C LEU A 137 5.33 -16.87 -10.64
N GLN A 138 5.22 -15.61 -10.20
CA GLN A 138 6.08 -14.52 -10.66
C GLN A 138 7.55 -14.77 -10.29
N ALA A 139 7.82 -15.18 -9.04
CA ALA A 139 9.16 -15.46 -8.56
C ALA A 139 9.79 -16.65 -9.32
N GLU A 140 9.01 -17.69 -9.63
CA GLU A 140 9.46 -18.80 -10.48
C GLU A 140 9.80 -18.32 -11.90
N ARG A 141 8.96 -17.47 -12.49
CA ARG A 141 9.21 -16.90 -13.81
C ARG A 141 10.50 -16.07 -13.88
N LEU A 142 10.79 -15.29 -12.85
CA LEU A 142 12.02 -14.48 -12.78
C LEU A 142 13.29 -15.34 -12.61
N LYS A 143 13.17 -16.58 -12.13
CA LYS A 143 14.30 -17.52 -12.00
C LYS A 143 14.62 -18.25 -13.31
N LEU A 144 13.71 -18.29 -14.29
CA LEU A 144 13.92 -18.99 -15.56
C LEU A 144 14.86 -18.19 -16.49
N PRO A 145 15.86 -18.84 -17.13
CA PRO A 145 16.72 -18.17 -18.11
C PRO A 145 15.90 -17.82 -19.36
N GLY A 146 15.64 -16.53 -19.58
CA GLY A 146 14.87 -16.02 -20.71
C GLY A 146 13.69 -15.09 -20.37
N GLY A 147 13.47 -14.75 -19.10
CA GLY A 147 12.48 -13.74 -18.72
C GLY A 147 12.75 -12.37 -19.37
N PRO A 148 11.71 -11.56 -19.65
CA PRO A 148 11.87 -10.29 -20.36
C PRO A 148 12.84 -9.39 -19.58
N ARG A 149 13.98 -9.05 -20.21
CA ARG A 149 14.88 -8.02 -19.70
C ARG A 149 14.11 -6.69 -19.70
N PRO A 150 14.20 -5.87 -18.63
CA PRO A 150 13.61 -4.54 -18.65
C PRO A 150 14.17 -3.77 -19.85
N SER A 151 13.27 -3.23 -20.66
CA SER A 151 13.58 -2.43 -21.83
C SER A 151 14.43 -1.22 -21.41
N LEU A 152 15.69 -1.21 -21.83
CA LEU A 152 16.53 -0.01 -21.87
C LEU A 152 16.05 0.88 -23.03
N GLN A 153 14.96 1.62 -22.84
CA GLN A 153 14.60 2.80 -23.62
C GLN A 153 13.95 3.78 -22.63
N ALA A 154 14.41 5.00 -22.39
CA ALA A 154 15.23 5.89 -23.19
C ALA A 154 16.23 6.67 -22.33
N GLN A 155 17.48 6.70 -22.76
CA GLN A 155 18.38 7.82 -22.52
C GLN A 155 18.68 8.45 -23.89
N GLY A 156 18.36 9.74 -24.02
CA GLY A 156 19.03 10.70 -24.89
C GLY A 156 18.57 10.78 -26.35
N GLN A 157 17.87 11.87 -26.67
CA GLN A 157 18.25 12.86 -27.69
C GLN A 157 17.75 14.23 -27.17
N GLU A 158 18.68 15.04 -26.64
CA GLU A 158 19.09 16.37 -27.15
C GLU A 158 18.07 17.49 -26.92
#